data_AF-A0A7X0J184-F1
#
_entry.id   AF-A0A7X0J184-F1
#
_cell.length_a   1.000
_cell.length_b   1.000
_cell.length_c   1.000
_cell.angle_alpha   90.00
_cell.angle_beta   90.00
_cell.angle_gamma   90.00
#
_symmetry.space_group_name_H-M   'P 1'
#
loop_
_entity.id
_entity.type
_entity.pdbx_description
1 polymer ?
#
loop_
_entity_poly.entity_id
_entity_poly.type
_entity_poly.pdbx_seq_one_letter_code
_entity_poly.pdbx_strand_id
1 'polypeptide(L)'
;MKRIILFMMLVASISVKAQKGIVYSPLFPTYKNDITIYSDSLLQSPISLAIYKLVRVKLIDWHNGVWTAKYDDWDTQNEKIAFIKENNFVKEPNYRSILEGYNPKAKAEHKKYLLGLINKYGKYWGNVVFDGVPKIGMTQEMFLLCQKWPDKINRTQTAKTISEQWVYHYGQFGTKYYYFTNGKLTTIQD
;
A
#
# COMPACT_ATOMS: atom_id res chain seq x y z
N MET A 1 -7.24 -6.07 53.70
CA MET A 1 -7.86 -5.96 52.36
C MET A 1 -8.10 -4.49 52.05
N LYS A 2 -7.18 -3.83 51.34
CA LYS A 2 -7.29 -2.41 50.95
C LYS A 2 -7.47 -2.31 49.44
N ARG A 3 -8.49 -1.54 49.04
CA ARG A 3 -9.07 -1.44 47.71
C ARG A 3 -8.08 -0.78 46.73
N ILE A 4 -7.83 -1.42 45.60
CA ILE A 4 -7.13 -0.85 44.46
C ILE A 4 -8.11 0.08 43.74
N ILE A 5 -7.80 1.37 43.71
CA ILE A 5 -8.51 2.37 42.91
C ILE A 5 -8.00 2.21 41.47
N LEU A 6 -8.82 1.60 40.62
CA LEU A 6 -8.55 1.48 39.19
C LEU A 6 -8.86 2.83 38.52
N PHE A 7 -7.81 3.53 38.09
CA PHE A 7 -7.92 4.78 37.34
C PHE A 7 -8.40 4.47 35.93
N MET A 8 -9.72 4.52 35.72
CA MET A 8 -10.34 4.41 34.40
C MET A 8 -10.16 5.76 33.70
N MET A 9 -9.13 5.89 32.84
CA MET A 9 -9.02 7.04 31.95
C MET A 9 -10.13 6.96 30.90
N LEU A 10 -11.25 7.62 31.19
CA LEU A 10 -12.21 8.06 30.19
C LEU A 10 -11.54 9.16 29.36
N VAL A 11 -11.03 8.82 28.17
CA VAL A 11 -10.75 9.85 27.17
C VAL A 11 -12.03 10.04 26.35
N ALA A 12 -12.86 10.96 26.83
CA ALA A 12 -13.94 11.51 26.03
C ALA A 12 -13.35 12.45 24.98
N SER A 13 -13.33 11.99 23.73
CA SER A 13 -13.18 12.87 22.57
C SER A 13 -14.15 12.38 21.49
N ILE A 14 -15.44 12.69 21.66
CA ILE A 14 -16.37 12.71 20.53
C ILE A 14 -16.03 13.98 19.75
N SER A 15 -14.95 13.93 18.98
CA SER A 15 -14.72 14.91 17.93
C SER A 15 -15.77 14.65 16.85
N VAL A 16 -16.55 15.68 16.54
CA VAL A 16 -17.49 15.73 15.42
C VAL A 16 -16.73 15.28 14.17
N LYS A 17 -16.89 14.00 13.81
CA LYS A 17 -16.24 13.40 12.65
C LYS A 17 -16.99 13.94 11.44
N ALA A 18 -16.48 15.00 10.82
CA ALA A 18 -16.71 15.21 9.40
C ALA A 18 -16.55 13.83 8.74
N GLN A 19 -17.54 13.40 7.96
CA GLN A 19 -17.62 12.05 7.42
C GLN A 19 -16.50 11.87 6.39
N LYS A 20 -15.28 11.63 6.90
CA LYS A 20 -14.07 11.40 6.11
C LYS A 20 -14.26 10.09 5.36
N GLY A 21 -13.95 10.09 4.07
CA GLY A 21 -14.26 8.98 3.16
C GLY A 21 -13.77 7.63 3.69
N ILE A 22 -14.65 6.63 3.68
CA ILE A 22 -14.35 5.28 4.15
C ILE A 22 -13.71 4.49 3.00
N VAL A 23 -12.56 3.87 3.25
CA VAL A 23 -11.97 2.89 2.31
C VAL A 23 -12.54 1.51 2.61
N TYR A 24 -13.17 0.91 1.62
CA TYR A 24 -13.53 -0.51 1.64
C TYR A 24 -12.53 -1.29 0.81
N SER A 25 -12.04 -2.41 1.35
CA SER A 25 -11.15 -3.34 0.66
C SER A 25 -9.94 -2.64 0.03
N PRO A 26 -9.12 -1.94 0.83
CA PRO A 26 -7.90 -1.30 0.33
C PRO A 26 -7.00 -2.34 -0.35
N LEU A 27 -6.28 -1.90 -1.38
CA LEU A 27 -5.30 -2.78 -2.01
C LEU A 27 -4.12 -2.99 -1.07
N PHE A 28 -3.91 -4.27 -0.75
CA PHE A 28 -2.72 -4.71 -0.06
C PHE A 28 -1.64 -5.05 -1.09
N PRO A 29 -0.35 -4.91 -0.74
CA PRO A 29 0.72 -5.31 -1.63
C PRO A 29 0.57 -6.78 -2.00
N THR A 30 0.36 -7.04 -3.29
CA THR A 30 0.04 -8.37 -3.81
C THR A 30 1.16 -9.41 -3.64
N TYR A 31 2.36 -8.96 -3.29
CA TYR A 31 3.50 -9.82 -2.94
C TYR A 31 3.50 -10.31 -1.49
N LYS A 32 2.66 -9.72 -0.64
CA LYS A 32 2.46 -10.24 0.70
C LYS A 32 1.44 -11.37 0.58
N ASN A 33 1.79 -12.58 1.00
CA ASN A 33 0.82 -13.67 1.08
C ASN A 33 -0.20 -13.40 2.20
N ASP A 34 0.24 -12.67 3.24
CA ASP A 34 -0.55 -12.30 4.40
C ASP A 34 -0.41 -10.81 4.73
N ILE A 35 -1.46 -10.24 5.31
CA ILE A 35 -1.40 -8.93 5.96
C ILE A 35 -1.17 -9.13 7.46
N THR A 36 -0.26 -8.35 8.02
CA THR A 36 -0.12 -8.26 9.48
C THR A 36 -1.06 -7.19 10.00
N ILE A 37 -2.06 -7.63 10.75
CA ILE A 37 -2.92 -6.77 11.56
C ILE A 37 -2.56 -6.95 13.04
N TYR A 38 -3.13 -6.13 13.92
CA TYR A 38 -2.94 -6.23 15.36
C TYR A 38 -4.29 -6.17 16.06
N SER A 39 -4.48 -6.98 17.12
CA SER A 39 -5.71 -6.95 17.92
C SER A 39 -5.72 -5.86 19.00
N ASP A 40 -4.58 -5.19 19.22
CA ASP A 40 -4.42 -4.12 20.19
C ASP A 40 -3.81 -2.85 19.55
N SER A 41 -4.15 -1.70 20.12
CA SER A 41 -3.70 -0.38 19.62
C SER A 41 -2.22 -0.11 19.87
N LEU A 42 -1.56 -0.87 20.74
CA LEU A 42 -0.12 -0.77 21.03
C LEU A 42 0.72 -1.57 20.03
N LEU A 43 0.09 -2.30 19.11
CA LEU A 43 0.72 -3.13 18.09
C LEU A 43 1.58 -4.27 18.66
N GLN A 44 1.20 -4.83 19.81
CA GLN A 44 1.95 -5.89 20.50
C GLN A 44 1.50 -7.30 20.12
N SER A 45 0.27 -7.46 19.63
CA SER A 45 -0.38 -8.74 19.36
C SER A 45 -0.67 -8.88 17.87
N PRO A 46 0.35 -9.25 17.05
CA PRO A 46 0.18 -9.39 15.61
C PRO A 46 -0.67 -10.60 15.25
N ILE A 47 -1.51 -10.45 14.23
CA ILE A 47 -2.29 -11.52 13.60
C ILE A 47 -1.96 -11.49 12.10
N SER A 48 -1.59 -12.64 11.54
CA SER A 48 -1.39 -12.80 10.10
C SER A 48 -2.72 -13.20 9.46
N LEU A 49 -3.24 -12.39 8.53
CA LEU A 49 -4.41 -12.74 7.73
C LEU A 49 -4.00 -13.01 6.29
N ALA A 50 -4.27 -14.22 5.81
CA ALA A 50 -4.09 -14.58 4.41
C ALA A 50 -4.90 -13.67 3.48
N ILE A 51 -4.24 -13.00 2.53
CA ILE A 51 -4.89 -12.02 1.63
C ILE A 51 -5.90 -12.67 0.70
N TYR A 52 -5.68 -13.94 0.32
CA TYR A 52 -6.59 -14.68 -0.56
C TYR A 52 -7.94 -14.99 0.09
N LYS A 53 -8.06 -14.89 1.42
CA LYS A 53 -9.33 -15.06 2.14
C LYS A 53 -10.18 -13.78 2.10
N LEU A 54 -10.43 -13.19 0.91
CA LEU A 54 -11.33 -12.05 0.63
C LEU A 54 -11.69 -11.16 1.85
N VAL A 55 -10.70 -10.65 2.58
CA VAL A 55 -10.95 -9.95 3.84
C VAL A 55 -11.49 -8.57 3.49
N ARG A 56 -12.78 -8.33 3.76
CA ARG A 56 -13.35 -6.99 3.64
C ARG A 56 -12.84 -6.15 4.80
N VAL A 57 -11.85 -5.31 4.53
CA VAL A 57 -11.31 -4.37 5.51
C VAL A 57 -11.94 -3.00 5.28
N LYS A 58 -12.51 -2.44 6.34
CA LYS A 58 -13.10 -1.09 6.39
C LYS A 58 -12.23 -0.20 7.26
N LEU A 59 -11.58 0.79 6.66
CA LEU A 59 -10.74 1.75 7.40
C LEU A 59 -11.63 2.80 8.10
N ILE A 60 -11.40 3.05 9.38
CA ILE A 60 -12.27 3.87 10.24
C ILE A 60 -11.59 5.16 10.67
N ASP A 61 -10.34 5.04 11.12
CA ASP A 61 -9.56 6.17 11.63
C ASP A 61 -8.08 5.96 11.42
N TRP A 62 -7.33 7.04 11.33
CA TRP A 62 -5.90 7.01 11.14
C TRP A 62 -5.21 7.85 12.22
N HIS A 63 -4.19 7.27 12.85
CA HIS A 63 -3.34 7.96 13.80
C HIS A 63 -1.90 7.47 13.65
N ASN A 64 -0.97 8.41 13.38
CA ASN A 64 0.48 8.16 13.40
C ASN A 64 0.92 6.93 12.58
N GLY A 65 0.41 6.79 11.36
CA GLY A 65 0.78 5.70 10.45
C GLY A 65 0.06 4.38 10.74
N VAL A 66 -0.95 4.39 11.61
CA VAL A 66 -1.75 3.22 11.96
C VAL A 66 -3.22 3.50 11.66
N TRP A 67 -3.85 2.61 10.92
CA TRP A 67 -5.30 2.59 10.74
C TRP A 67 -5.96 1.77 11.83
N THR A 68 -7.03 2.31 12.42
CA THR A 68 -8.07 1.50 13.05
C THR A 68 -9.01 1.03 11.94
N ALA A 69 -9.24 -0.27 11.87
CA ALA A 69 -10.04 -0.91 10.84
C ALA A 69 -11.03 -1.91 11.44
N LYS A 70 -12.11 -2.15 10.71
CA LYS A 70 -13.02 -3.29 10.90
C LYS A 70 -12.71 -4.32 9.81
N TYR A 71 -12.73 -5.60 10.16
CA TYR A 71 -12.59 -6.68 9.19
C TYR A 71 -13.53 -7.83 9.52
N ASP A 72 -14.02 -8.51 8.48
CA ASP A 72 -14.84 -9.70 8.65
C ASP A 72 -13.94 -10.91 8.85
N ASP A 73 -14.14 -11.63 9.95
CA ASP A 73 -13.56 -12.95 10.12
C ASP A 73 -14.39 -13.96 9.34
N TRP A 74 -13.80 -14.57 8.31
CA TRP A 74 -14.47 -15.55 7.45
C TRP A 74 -15.10 -16.70 8.24
N ASP A 75 -14.41 -17.19 9.27
CA ASP A 75 -14.81 -18.41 9.99
C ASP A 75 -16.00 -18.13 10.92
N THR A 76 -16.14 -16.89 11.39
CA THR A 76 -17.17 -16.51 12.38
C THR A 76 -18.22 -15.54 11.82
N GLN A 77 -17.99 -14.98 10.64
CA GLN A 77 -18.76 -13.91 10.00
C GLN A 77 -19.00 -12.68 10.92
N ASN A 78 -18.18 -12.52 11.95
CA ASN A 78 -18.25 -11.42 12.90
C ASN A 78 -17.26 -10.33 12.53
N GLU A 79 -17.70 -9.09 12.62
CA GLU A 79 -16.86 -7.92 12.42
C GLU A 79 -15.94 -7.73 13.64
N LYS A 80 -14.63 -7.71 13.40
CA LYS A 80 -13.59 -7.50 14.41
C LYS A 80 -12.87 -6.17 14.19
N ILE A 81 -12.41 -5.57 15.28
CA ILE A 81 -11.55 -4.39 15.23
C ILE A 81 -10.10 -4.87 15.08
N ALA A 82 -9.36 -4.21 14.21
CA ALA A 82 -7.95 -4.42 14.00
C ALA A 82 -7.22 -3.10 13.83
N PHE A 83 -5.92 -3.14 14.09
CA PHE A 83 -5.00 -2.06 13.81
C PHE A 83 -4.07 -2.49 12.68
N ILE A 84 -3.86 -1.62 11.69
CA ILE A 84 -3.10 -1.96 10.48
C ILE A 84 -2.11 -0.83 10.20
N LYS A 85 -0.82 -1.17 10.18
CA LYS A 85 0.23 -0.23 9.78
C LYS A 85 0.05 0.19 8.32
N GLU A 86 0.25 1.47 8.03
CA GLU A 86 0.07 2.03 6.69
C GLU A 86 0.94 1.35 5.61
N ASN A 87 2.11 0.84 5.97
CA ASN A 87 3.00 0.10 5.07
C ASN A 87 2.45 -1.27 4.63
N ASN A 88 1.27 -1.66 5.12
CA ASN A 88 0.50 -2.78 4.59
C ASN A 88 -0.37 -2.40 3.40
N PHE A 89 -0.46 -1.14 2.98
CA PHE A 89 -1.30 -0.74 1.84
C PHE A 89 -0.46 -0.30 0.64
N VAL A 90 -0.97 -0.54 -0.57
CA VAL A 90 -0.47 0.10 -1.78
C VAL A 90 -0.91 1.57 -1.75
N LYS A 91 0.05 2.50 -1.80
CA LYS A 91 -0.23 3.94 -1.75
C LYS A 91 -0.68 4.47 -3.10
N GLU A 92 -1.78 3.96 -3.63
CA GLU A 92 -2.36 4.42 -4.89
C GLU A 92 -3.02 5.81 -4.76
N PRO A 93 -3.28 6.53 -5.86
CA PRO A 93 -3.91 7.85 -5.82
C PRO A 93 -5.19 7.91 -4.98
N ASN A 94 -6.06 6.91 -5.07
CA ASN A 94 -7.29 6.85 -4.27
C ASN A 94 -7.00 6.74 -2.77
N TYR A 95 -6.10 5.83 -2.38
CA TYR A 95 -5.67 5.68 -0.98
C TYR A 95 -5.06 6.99 -0.45
N ARG A 96 -4.20 7.65 -1.25
CA ARG A 96 -3.57 8.92 -0.87
C ARG A 96 -4.58 10.02 -0.65
N SER A 97 -5.53 10.19 -1.58
CA SER A 97 -6.59 11.20 -1.46
C SER A 97 -7.41 11.01 -0.18
N ILE A 98 -7.70 9.76 0.18
CA ILE A 98 -8.41 9.46 1.42
C ILE A 98 -7.53 9.77 2.63
N LEU A 99 -6.26 9.36 2.63
CA LEU A 99 -5.32 9.66 3.69
C LEU A 99 -5.18 11.18 3.93
N GLU A 100 -5.23 12.01 2.89
CA GLU A 100 -5.22 13.47 3.03
C GLU A 100 -6.42 14.02 3.81
N GLY A 101 -7.56 13.34 3.78
CA GLY A 101 -8.71 13.68 4.61
C GLY A 101 -8.50 13.39 6.11
N TYR A 102 -7.65 12.40 6.43
CA TYR A 102 -7.37 12.00 7.80
C TYR A 102 -6.12 12.66 8.38
N ASN A 103 -5.03 12.69 7.62
CA ASN A 103 -3.75 13.26 7.99
C ASN A 103 -3.55 14.61 7.28
N PRO A 104 -3.68 15.74 7.98
CA PRO A 104 -3.49 17.06 7.36
C PRO A 104 -2.07 17.29 6.82
N LYS A 105 -1.06 16.55 7.32
CA LYS A 105 0.32 16.60 6.81
C LYS A 105 0.50 15.81 5.52
N ALA A 106 -0.33 14.78 5.26
CA ALA A 106 -0.19 13.90 4.10
C ALA A 106 -0.26 14.68 2.79
N LYS A 107 -1.13 15.70 2.70
CA LYS A 107 -1.25 16.54 1.50
C LYS A 107 0.05 17.28 1.18
N ALA A 108 0.71 17.82 2.19
CA ALA A 108 1.98 18.50 2.03
C ALA A 108 3.10 17.52 1.66
N GLU A 109 3.11 16.32 2.26
CA GLU A 109 4.08 15.26 1.98
C GLU A 109 3.94 14.70 0.56
N HIS A 110 2.71 14.41 0.12
CA HIS A 110 2.43 13.97 -1.25
C HIS A 110 2.81 15.04 -2.27
N LYS A 111 2.48 16.31 -2.00
CA LYS A 111 2.89 17.44 -2.84
C LYS A 111 4.41 17.52 -2.94
N LYS A 112 5.13 17.41 -1.82
CA LYS A 112 6.60 17.42 -1.79
C LYS A 112 7.18 16.25 -2.60
N TYR A 113 6.61 15.05 -2.45
CA TYR A 113 7.02 13.87 -3.20
C TYR A 113 6.79 14.05 -4.71
N LEU A 114 5.60 14.50 -5.12
CA LEU A 114 5.29 14.79 -6.53
C LEU A 114 6.24 15.85 -7.12
N LEU A 115 6.52 16.94 -6.39
CA LEU A 115 7.48 17.94 -6.84
C LEU A 115 8.88 17.37 -7.02
N GLY A 116 9.33 16.49 -6.11
CA GLY A 116 10.59 15.77 -6.25
C GLY A 116 10.64 14.91 -7.51
N LEU A 117 9.55 14.19 -7.82
CA LEU A 117 9.43 13.39 -9.04
C LEU A 117 9.42 14.25 -10.31
N ILE A 118 8.68 15.36 -10.30
CA ILE A 118 8.64 16.31 -11.43
C ILE A 118 10.01 16.93 -11.68
N ASN A 119 10.73 17.31 -10.63
CA ASN A 119 12.06 17.88 -10.75
C ASN A 119 13.06 16.86 -11.33
N LYS A 120 12.95 15.59 -10.94
CA LYS A 120 13.88 14.54 -11.38
C LYS A 120 13.57 14.00 -12.78
N TYR A 121 12.29 13.82 -13.11
CA TYR A 121 11.87 13.08 -14.30
C TYR A 121 11.09 13.94 -15.31
N GLY A 122 10.85 15.21 -15.00
CA GLY A 122 10.00 16.10 -15.77
C GLY A 122 8.51 15.91 -15.47
N LYS A 123 7.69 16.88 -15.90
CA LYS A 123 6.25 16.94 -15.58
C LYS A 123 5.51 15.65 -15.96
N TYR A 124 5.72 15.14 -17.16
CA TYR A 124 4.99 13.96 -17.63
C TYR A 124 5.33 12.71 -16.80
N TRP A 125 6.60 12.30 -16.79
CA TRP A 125 7.01 11.09 -16.06
C TRP A 125 6.86 11.22 -14.55
N GLY A 126 7.04 12.42 -14.00
CA GLY A 126 6.82 12.68 -12.57
C GLY A 126 5.38 12.39 -12.12
N ASN A 127 4.38 12.77 -12.93
CA ASN A 127 2.98 12.44 -12.64
C ASN A 127 2.71 10.94 -12.83
N VAL A 128 3.20 10.33 -13.91
CA VAL A 128 2.98 8.88 -14.16
C VAL A 128 3.57 8.02 -13.04
N VAL A 129 4.78 8.34 -12.57
CA VAL A 129 5.41 7.63 -11.44
C VAL A 129 4.64 7.89 -10.15
N PHE A 130 4.20 9.12 -9.92
CA PHE A 130 3.37 9.43 -8.77
C PHE A 130 2.11 8.58 -8.77
N ASP A 131 1.44 8.41 -9.91
CA ASP A 131 0.22 7.60 -10.02
C ASP A 131 0.47 6.10 -9.81
N GLY A 132 1.73 5.64 -9.88
CA GLY A 132 2.10 4.25 -9.60
C GLY A 132 1.78 3.27 -10.73
N VAL A 133 1.53 3.77 -11.94
CA VAL A 133 1.12 2.94 -13.09
C VAL A 133 2.32 2.69 -14.01
N PRO A 134 2.79 1.44 -14.17
CA PRO A 134 3.83 1.11 -15.14
C PRO A 134 3.43 1.51 -16.56
N LYS A 135 4.34 2.17 -17.29
CA LYS A 135 4.09 2.63 -18.66
C LYS A 135 5.30 2.42 -19.56
N ILE A 136 5.06 1.96 -20.78
CA ILE A 136 6.11 1.79 -21.81
C ILE A 136 6.91 3.10 -21.95
N GLY A 137 8.23 2.99 -21.99
CA GLY A 137 9.19 4.10 -22.02
C GLY A 137 9.82 4.47 -20.67
N MET A 138 9.29 3.94 -19.56
CA MET A 138 9.90 4.10 -18.23
C MET A 138 11.32 3.56 -18.19
N THR A 139 12.20 4.19 -17.41
CA THR A 139 13.44 3.54 -16.98
C THR A 139 13.14 2.46 -15.95
N GLN A 140 14.06 1.54 -15.73
CA GLN A 140 13.97 0.58 -14.62
C GLN A 140 13.79 1.27 -13.26
N GLU A 141 14.47 2.39 -13.05
CA GLU A 141 14.30 3.18 -11.82
C GLU A 141 12.88 3.71 -11.66
N MET A 142 12.30 4.32 -12.69
CA MET A 142 10.90 4.79 -12.66
C MET A 142 9.94 3.61 -12.42
N PHE A 143 10.20 2.48 -13.06
CA PHE A 143 9.40 1.28 -12.92
C PHE A 143 9.44 0.74 -11.49
N LEU A 144 10.61 0.72 -10.84
CA LEU A 144 10.78 0.31 -9.45
C LEU A 144 10.18 1.29 -8.43
N LEU A 145 9.86 2.52 -8.84
CA LEU A 145 9.04 3.42 -8.04
C LEU A 145 7.55 3.07 -8.11
N CYS A 146 7.12 2.37 -9.17
CA CYS A 146 5.75 1.89 -9.35
C CYS A 146 5.56 0.43 -8.87
N GLN A 147 6.61 -0.39 -8.92
CA GLN A 147 6.57 -1.83 -8.64
C GLN A 147 7.69 -2.24 -7.69
N LYS A 148 7.51 -3.32 -6.92
CA LYS A 148 8.60 -3.93 -6.15
C LYS A 148 9.69 -4.48 -7.07
N TRP A 149 10.80 -4.94 -6.49
CA TRP A 149 11.75 -5.77 -7.23
C TRP A 149 11.07 -7.03 -7.78
N PRO A 150 11.34 -7.44 -9.04
CA PRO A 150 10.72 -8.63 -9.63
C PRO A 150 11.12 -9.90 -8.89
N ASP A 151 10.27 -10.92 -8.97
CA ASP A 151 10.54 -12.23 -8.39
C ASP A 151 11.64 -12.96 -9.17
N LYS A 152 11.76 -12.67 -10.47
CA LYS A 152 12.83 -13.17 -11.34
C LYS A 152 13.19 -12.19 -12.44
N ILE A 153 14.48 -12.13 -12.77
CA ILE A 153 14.99 -11.38 -13.93
C ILE A 153 15.69 -12.36 -14.87
N ASN A 154 15.18 -12.50 -16.09
CA ASN A 154 15.88 -13.18 -17.18
C ASN A 154 16.62 -12.11 -18.00
N ARG A 155 17.95 -12.14 -18.03
CA ARG A 155 18.78 -11.13 -18.70
C ARG A 155 19.57 -11.75 -19.85
N THR A 156 19.49 -11.11 -21.01
CA THR A 156 20.30 -11.40 -22.19
C THR A 156 21.12 -10.17 -22.57
N GLN A 157 22.41 -10.35 -22.79
CA GLN A 157 23.29 -9.28 -23.25
C GLN A 157 23.95 -9.70 -24.56
N THR A 158 23.83 -8.83 -25.55
CA THR A 158 24.54 -8.93 -26.83
C THR A 158 25.57 -7.80 -26.91
N ALA A 159 26.37 -7.77 -27.98
CA ALA A 159 27.32 -6.69 -28.21
C ALA A 159 26.66 -5.30 -28.33
N LYS A 160 25.36 -5.22 -28.66
CA LYS A 160 24.66 -3.94 -28.96
C LYS A 160 23.48 -3.66 -28.04
N THR A 161 22.99 -4.64 -27.31
CA THR A 161 21.70 -4.55 -26.62
C THR A 161 21.67 -5.41 -25.37
N ILE A 162 21.08 -4.87 -24.32
CA ILE A 162 20.69 -5.61 -23.12
C ILE A 162 19.16 -5.75 -23.16
N SER A 163 18.68 -6.99 -23.06
CA SER A 163 17.26 -7.30 -22.97
C SER A 163 16.98 -8.03 -21.67
N GLU A 164 15.98 -7.59 -20.93
CA GLU A 164 15.61 -8.16 -19.64
C GLU A 164 14.11 -8.43 -19.60
N GLN A 165 13.71 -9.60 -19.12
CA GLN A 165 12.33 -9.92 -18.78
C GLN A 165 12.23 -10.02 -17.26
N TRP A 166 11.42 -9.15 -16.68
CA TRP A 166 11.14 -9.08 -15.26
C TRP A 166 9.81 -9.76 -15.00
N VAL A 167 9.82 -10.79 -14.16
CA VAL A 167 8.69 -11.67 -13.89
C VAL A 167 8.13 -11.37 -12.51
N TYR A 168 6.80 -11.21 -12.44
CA TYR A 168 6.06 -10.98 -11.20
C TYR A 168 5.00 -12.06 -11.03
N HIS A 169 5.13 -12.85 -9.97
CA HIS A 169 4.17 -13.88 -9.61
C HIS A 169 3.14 -13.32 -8.64
N TYR A 170 1.86 -13.42 -9.00
CA TYR A 170 0.74 -12.99 -8.16
C TYR A 170 -0.08 -14.20 -7.64
N GLY A 171 0.58 -15.35 -7.47
CA GLY A 171 -0.07 -16.58 -7.00
C GLY A 171 -1.23 -16.99 -7.92
N GLN A 172 -2.42 -17.16 -7.35
CA GLN A 172 -3.64 -17.50 -8.11
C GLN A 172 -4.09 -16.42 -9.11
N PHE A 173 -3.57 -15.19 -9.00
CA PHE A 173 -3.93 -14.08 -9.89
C PHE A 173 -3.05 -14.02 -11.16
N GLY A 174 -2.18 -15.01 -11.38
CA GLY A 174 -1.38 -15.15 -12.59
C GLY A 174 0.03 -14.60 -12.47
N THR A 175 0.68 -14.41 -13.63
CA THR A 175 2.06 -13.90 -13.73
C THR A 175 2.08 -12.76 -14.74
N LYS A 176 2.67 -11.62 -14.38
CA LYS A 176 2.93 -10.53 -15.33
C LYS A 176 4.39 -10.50 -15.72
N TYR A 177 4.63 -10.05 -16.95
CA TYR A 177 5.95 -9.92 -17.51
C TYR A 177 6.18 -8.50 -18.01
N TYR A 178 7.35 -7.96 -17.68
CA TYR A 178 7.79 -6.63 -18.08
C TYR A 178 9.12 -6.76 -18.81
N TYR A 179 9.15 -6.32 -20.06
CA TYR A 179 10.33 -6.44 -20.90
C TYR A 179 11.04 -5.11 -21.00
N PHE A 180 12.34 -5.10 -20.74
CA PHE A 180 13.21 -3.95 -20.86
C PHE A 180 14.21 -4.18 -21.98
N THR A 181 14.41 -3.14 -22.80
CA THR A 181 15.50 -3.08 -23.76
C THR A 181 16.36 -1.87 -23.42
N ASN A 182 17.65 -2.09 -23.17
CA ASN A 182 18.61 -1.07 -22.74
C ASN A 182 18.10 -0.23 -21.55
N GLY A 183 17.51 -0.90 -20.55
CA GLY A 183 16.99 -0.27 -19.33
C GLY A 183 15.67 0.49 -19.49
N LYS A 184 15.02 0.41 -20.65
CA LYS A 184 13.72 1.03 -20.93
C LYS A 184 12.62 -0.01 -21.08
N LEU A 185 11.49 0.18 -20.39
CA LEU A 185 10.34 -0.71 -20.50
C LEU A 185 9.77 -0.63 -21.92
N THR A 186 9.74 -1.74 -22.64
CA THR A 186 9.28 -1.84 -24.03
C THR A 186 8.00 -2.63 -24.17
N THR A 187 7.75 -3.62 -23.30
CA THR A 187 6.54 -4.46 -23.36
C THR A 187 6.00 -4.75 -21.96
N ILE A 188 4.67 -4.75 -21.84
CA ILE A 188 3.92 -5.22 -20.67
C ILE A 188 3.06 -6.38 -21.17
N GLN A 189 3.13 -7.52 -20.48
CA GLN A 189 2.36 -8.73 -20.82
C GLN A 189 1.63 -9.23 -19.57
N ASP A 190 0.33 -9.49 -19.77
CA ASP A 190 -0.62 -9.97 -18.77
C ASP A 190 -1.00 -11.44 -19.02
#